data_AF-A0A1Y3BRF0-F1
#
_entry.id   AF-A0A1Y3BRF0-F1
#
_cell.length_a   1.000
_cell.length_b   1.000
_cell.length_c   1.000
_cell.angle_alpha   90.00
_cell.angle_beta   90.00
_cell.angle_gamma   90.00
#
_symmetry.space_group_name_H-M   'P 1'
#
loop_
_entity.id
_entity.type
_entity.pdbx_description
1 polymer ?
#
loop_
_entity_poly.entity_id
_entity_poly.type
_entity_poly.pdbx_seq_one_letter_code
_entity_poly.pdbx_strand_id
1 'polypeptide(L)'
;QIVTCREGIFSLTKNALRLSKRRGITQFTHRNEQSMKDLQCMLLLKNDHNKSSQLLMAGNQEKLIELDIETVRPTRMIDIMEDSDGGGIQNCYHMKGHPRFICMADCDGKVCHFLNLNKTKKF
;
A
#
# COMPACT_ATOMS: atom_id res chain seq x y z
N GLN A 1 4.89 -8.80 -5.66
CA GLN A 1 5.41 -7.59 -6.36
C GLN A 1 6.76 -7.17 -5.78
N ILE A 2 7.57 -6.38 -6.50
CA ILE A 2 8.86 -5.83 -6.02
C ILE A 2 8.87 -4.31 -6.17
N VAL A 3 9.38 -3.59 -5.18
CA VAL A 3 9.59 -2.12 -5.21
C VAL A 3 10.97 -1.79 -4.65
N THR A 4 11.72 -0.93 -5.32
CA THR A 4 13.06 -0.50 -4.89
C THR A 4 13.00 0.82 -4.14
N CYS A 5 13.73 0.94 -3.03
CA CYS A 5 13.94 2.17 -2.28
C CYS A 5 15.44 2.42 -2.05
N ARG A 6 15.80 3.48 -1.31
CA ARG A 6 17.20 3.79 -1.02
C ARG A 6 17.85 2.66 -0.20
N GLU A 7 17.12 2.12 0.77
CA GLU A 7 17.55 1.14 1.78
C GLU A 7 17.70 -0.27 1.19
N GLY A 8 17.00 -0.56 0.08
CA GLY A 8 17.05 -1.86 -0.58
C GLY A 8 15.86 -2.14 -1.48
N ILE A 9 15.36 -3.37 -1.36
CA ILE A 9 14.30 -3.95 -2.20
C ILE A 9 13.20 -4.47 -1.28
N PHE A 10 12.00 -3.90 -1.44
CA PHE A 10 10.78 -4.47 -0.90
C PHE A 10 10.29 -5.60 -1.80
N SER A 11 9.94 -6.71 -1.17
CA SER A 11 9.28 -7.84 -1.80
C SER A 11 7.98 -8.11 -1.08
N LEU A 12 6.88 -8.04 -1.83
CA LEU A 12 5.54 -8.33 -1.35
C LEU A 12 5.14 -9.73 -1.80
N THR A 13 4.79 -10.56 -0.83
CA THR A 13 4.07 -11.83 -1.04
C THR A 13 2.62 -11.66 -0.62
N LYS A 14 1.81 -12.71 -0.81
CA LYS A 14 0.40 -12.77 -0.39
C LYS A 14 0.16 -12.33 1.07
N ASN A 15 1.10 -12.63 1.97
CA ASN A 15 0.91 -12.48 3.43
C ASN A 15 2.11 -11.85 4.16
N ALA A 16 3.09 -11.33 3.43
CA ALA A 16 4.30 -10.79 4.04
C ALA A 16 4.91 -9.65 3.20
N LEU A 17 5.51 -8.71 3.91
CA LEU A 17 6.39 -7.69 3.34
C LEU A 17 7.81 -7.92 3.83
N ARG A 18 8.76 -8.03 2.91
CA ARG A 18 10.18 -8.19 3.25
C ARG A 18 11.00 -7.04 2.66
N LEU A 19 11.87 -6.46 3.47
CA LEU A 19 12.91 -5.55 2.99
C LEU A 19 14.26 -6.27 2.99
N SER A 20 14.95 -6.26 1.85
CA SER A 20 16.30 -6.83 1.72
C SER A 20 17.27 -5.78 1.17
N LYS A 21 18.50 -5.76 1.69
CA LYS A 21 19.60 -5.01 1.08
C LYS A 21 19.85 -5.52 -0.34
N ARG A 22 20.40 -4.68 -1.22
CA ARG A 22 20.78 -5.07 -2.59
C ARG A 22 21.78 -6.24 -2.66
N ARG A 23 22.48 -6.51 -1.56
CA ARG A 23 23.37 -7.67 -1.37
C ARG A 23 22.65 -8.97 -0.95
N GLY A 24 21.31 -8.98 -0.89
CA GLY A 24 20.50 -10.15 -0.52
C GLY A 24 20.21 -10.32 0.97
N ILE A 25 20.85 -9.54 1.84
CA ILE A 25 20.65 -9.62 3.31
C ILE A 25 19.28 -9.07 3.68
N THR A 26 18.45 -9.87 4.34
CA THR A 26 17.16 -9.42 4.88
C THR A 26 17.37 -8.40 5.99
N GLN A 27 16.70 -7.26 5.91
CA GLN A 27 16.61 -6.31 7.01
C GLN A 27 15.46 -6.66 7.95
N PHE A 28 14.27 -6.86 7.40
CA PHE A 28 13.11 -7.33 8.17
C PHE A 28 12.13 -8.10 7.31
N THR A 29 11.26 -8.85 7.98
CA THR A 29 10.05 -9.45 7.40
C THR A 29 8.88 -9.11 8.31
N HIS A 30 7.90 -8.40 7.78
CA HIS A 30 6.66 -8.05 8.45
C HIS A 30 5.54 -8.98 8.00
N ARG A 31 4.78 -9.48 8.98
CA ARG A 31 3.58 -10.31 8.79
C ARG A 31 2.54 -9.89 9.83
N ASN A 32 1.27 -9.93 9.43
CA ASN A 32 0.15 -9.77 10.33
C ASN A 32 -1.00 -10.64 9.83
N GLU A 33 -1.36 -11.67 10.58
CA GLU A 33 -2.34 -12.66 10.15
C GLU A 33 -3.76 -12.09 10.02
N GLN A 34 -4.07 -11.06 10.80
CA GLN A 34 -5.38 -10.42 10.78
C GLN A 34 -5.55 -9.50 9.57
N SER A 35 -4.51 -8.78 9.15
CA SER A 35 -4.60 -7.76 8.09
C SER A 35 -3.98 -8.16 6.74
N MET A 36 -2.97 -9.03 6.72
CA MET A 36 -2.23 -9.41 5.50
C MET A 36 -2.62 -10.81 5.02
N LYS A 37 -3.81 -10.92 4.40
CA LYS A 37 -4.37 -12.22 4.00
C LYS A 37 -4.12 -12.54 2.54
N ASP A 38 -4.36 -11.57 1.65
CA ASP A 38 -4.24 -11.78 0.21
C ASP A 38 -3.76 -10.52 -0.52
N LEU A 39 -2.52 -10.12 -0.26
CA LEU A 39 -1.89 -8.94 -0.85
C LEU A 39 -1.36 -9.24 -2.26
N GLN A 40 -1.55 -8.28 -3.16
CA GLN A 40 -1.18 -8.40 -4.57
C GLN A 40 -0.30 -7.23 -5.03
N CYS A 41 -0.56 -6.03 -4.50
CA CYS A 41 0.17 -4.83 -4.89
C CYS A 41 0.56 -3.96 -3.68
N MET A 42 1.58 -3.15 -3.91
CA MET A 42 2.09 -2.15 -3.00
C MET A 42 2.52 -0.90 -3.77
N LEU A 43 2.49 0.23 -3.08
CA LEU A 43 2.96 1.52 -3.58
C LEU A 43 3.81 2.20 -2.51
N LEU A 44 5.08 2.47 -2.84
CA LEU A 44 5.94 3.29 -2.02
C LEU A 44 5.61 4.76 -2.26
N LEU A 45 5.10 5.43 -1.24
CA LEU A 45 4.82 6.86 -1.28
C LEU A 45 6.12 7.61 -1.02
N LYS A 46 6.59 8.31 -2.05
CA LYS A 46 7.71 9.23 -1.94
C LYS A 46 7.20 10.53 -1.35
N ASN A 47 7.33 10.69 -0.05
CA ASN A 47 7.14 12.00 0.57
C ASN A 47 8.43 12.82 0.37
N ASP A 48 8.29 14.14 0.28
CA ASP A 48 9.42 15.08 0.22
C ASP A 48 10.34 14.92 1.45
N HIS A 49 11.55 15.49 1.37
CA HIS A 49 12.78 15.27 2.14
C HIS A 49 12.70 15.22 3.69
N ASN A 50 11.53 15.35 4.33
CA ASN A 50 11.38 15.46 5.78
C ASN A 50 10.26 14.61 6.40
N LYS A 51 9.72 13.59 5.70
CA LYS A 51 8.68 12.70 6.25
C LYS A 51 9.01 11.23 6.02
N SER A 52 8.77 10.40 7.05
CA SER A 52 8.90 8.95 6.97
C SER A 52 8.19 8.40 5.73
N SER A 53 8.88 7.54 5.00
CA SER A 53 8.34 6.91 3.79
C SER A 53 7.21 5.95 4.19
N GLN A 54 6.05 6.10 3.56
CA GLN A 54 4.89 5.24 3.80
C GLN A 54 4.78 4.21 2.67
N LEU A 55 4.37 3.00 3.00
CA LEU A 55 4.06 1.96 2.04
C LEU A 55 2.57 1.65 2.09
N LEU A 56 1.89 1.73 0.95
CA LEU A 56 0.55 1.20 0.82
C LEU A 56 0.62 -0.24 0.34
N MET A 57 -0.24 -1.11 0.86
CA MET A 57 -0.40 -2.50 0.43
C MET A 57 -1.88 -2.83 0.28
N ALA A 58 -2.23 -3.52 -0.80
CA ALA A 58 -3.59 -3.98 -1.06
C ALA A 58 -3.56 -5.28 -1.88
N GLY A 59 -4.72 -5.90 -2.05
CA GLY A 59 -4.84 -7.11 -2.84
C GLY A 59 -6.28 -7.58 -2.95
N ASN A 60 -6.48 -8.90 -2.95
CA ASN A 60 -7.79 -9.54 -2.93
C ASN A 60 -8.40 -9.51 -1.52
N GLN A 61 -8.56 -8.30 -1.00
CA GLN A 61 -9.14 -8.00 0.31
C GLN A 61 -9.71 -6.58 0.27
N GLU A 62 -10.73 -6.35 1.10
CA GLU A 62 -11.49 -5.10 1.13
C GLU A 62 -10.73 -3.93 1.77
N LYS A 63 -9.52 -4.18 2.29
CA LYS A 63 -8.75 -3.21 3.07
C LYS A 63 -7.39 -2.92 2.48
N LEU A 64 -7.08 -1.64 2.37
CA LEU A 64 -5.77 -1.09 2.08
C LEU A 64 -5.03 -0.82 3.39
N ILE A 65 -3.76 -1.20 3.43
CA ILE A 65 -2.88 -1.09 4.60
C ILE A 65 -1.88 0.02 4.33
N GLU A 66 -1.83 1.04 5.19
CA GLU A 66 -0.75 2.02 5.23
C GLU A 66 0.24 1.60 6.32
N LEU A 67 1.50 1.42 5.94
CA LEU A 67 2.60 1.00 6.81
C LEU A 67 3.67 2.09 6.88
N ASP A 68 4.05 2.45 8.09
CA ASP A 68 5.24 3.25 8.33
C ASP A 68 6.49 2.38 8.23
N ILE A 69 7.40 2.74 7.33
CA ILE A 69 8.57 1.91 7.00
C ILE A 69 9.62 1.94 8.11
N GLU A 70 9.76 3.05 8.84
CA GLU A 70 10.77 3.21 9.88
C GLU A 70 10.44 2.36 11.11
N THR A 71 9.17 2.37 11.51
CA THR A 71 8.66 1.63 12.68
C THR A 71 8.17 0.24 12.33
N VAL A 72 7.95 -0.06 11.05
CA VAL A 72 7.40 -1.32 10.54
C VAL A 72 6.05 -1.64 11.20
N ARG A 73 5.21 -0.60 11.36
CA ARG A 73 3.88 -0.71 11.98
C ARG A 73 2.79 -0.17 11.06
N PRO A 74 1.62 -0.83 11.02
CA PRO A 74 0.46 -0.28 10.33
C PRO A 74 0.07 1.05 10.98
N THR A 75 0.00 2.11 10.19
CA THR A 75 -0.48 3.42 10.65
C THR A 75 -1.99 3.51 10.45
N ARG A 76 -2.50 2.97 9.34
CA ARG A 76 -3.92 3.01 8.98
C ARG A 76 -4.36 1.76 8.22
N MET A 77 -5.62 1.42 8.42
CA MET A 77 -6.38 0.47 7.59
C MET A 77 -7.53 1.26 6.96
N ILE A 78 -7.67 1.17 5.64
CA ILE A 78 -8.64 1.95 4.87
C ILE A 78 -9.51 0.98 4.10
N ASP A 79 -10.83 1.07 4.27
CA ASP A 79 -11.76 0.26 3.48
C ASP A 79 -11.78 0.81 2.04
N ILE A 80 -11.64 -0.08 1.05
CA ILE A 80 -11.53 0.26 -0.39
C ILE A 80 -12.91 0.30 -1.06
N MET A 81 -13.96 -0.04 -0.30
CA MET A 81 -15.29 -0.39 -0.79
C MET A 81 -15.92 0.67 -1.71
N GLU A 82 -16.80 0.17 -2.58
CA GLU A 82 -17.61 0.94 -3.51
C GLU A 82 -18.41 2.02 -2.77
N ASP A 83 -18.20 3.30 -3.11
CA ASP A 83 -19.08 4.38 -2.65
C ASP A 83 -20.52 4.09 -3.11
N SER A 84 -21.52 4.62 -2.41
CA SER A 84 -22.95 4.41 -2.69
C SER A 84 -23.38 4.73 -4.14
N ASP A 85 -22.56 5.49 -4.87
CA ASP A 85 -22.76 5.88 -6.26
C ASP A 85 -22.09 4.92 -7.28
N GLY A 86 -21.58 3.76 -6.84
CA GLY A 86 -20.96 2.76 -7.73
C GLY A 86 -19.53 3.10 -8.17
N GLY A 87 -18.87 4.03 -7.47
CA GLY A 87 -17.60 4.67 -7.89
C GLY A 87 -16.31 4.08 -7.33
N GLY A 88 -16.33 2.95 -6.61
CA GLY A 88 -15.15 2.36 -5.98
C GLY A 88 -14.77 0.97 -6.51
N ILE A 89 -13.88 0.27 -5.79
CA ILE A 89 -13.41 -1.07 -6.16
C ILE A 89 -13.48 -2.01 -4.95
N GLN A 90 -13.76 -3.29 -5.17
CA GLN A 90 -13.89 -4.26 -4.06
C GLN A 90 -12.54 -4.81 -3.59
N ASN A 91 -11.57 -4.81 -4.49
CA ASN A 91 -10.21 -5.28 -4.26
C ASN A 91 -9.24 -4.41 -5.08
N CYS A 92 -7.94 -4.56 -4.85
CA CYS A 92 -6.95 -3.77 -5.56
C CYS A 92 -5.73 -4.61 -5.96
N TYR A 93 -5.62 -4.89 -7.26
CA TYR A 93 -4.54 -5.67 -7.86
C TYR A 93 -3.42 -4.80 -8.43
N HIS A 94 -3.69 -3.52 -8.67
CA HIS A 94 -2.68 -2.58 -9.13
C HIS A 94 -2.85 -1.21 -8.49
N MET A 95 -1.74 -0.62 -8.05
CA MET A 95 -1.70 0.75 -7.54
C MET A 95 -0.64 1.57 -8.24
N LYS A 96 -0.99 2.80 -8.60
CA LYS A 96 -0.03 3.77 -9.14
C LYS A 96 -0.20 5.14 -8.49
N GLY A 97 0.89 5.66 -7.95
CA GLY A 97 0.93 7.01 -7.40
C GLY A 97 0.99 8.07 -8.51
N HIS A 98 0.17 9.12 -8.33
CA HIS A 98 0.22 10.39 -9.05
C HIS A 98 0.37 11.52 -8.00
N PRO A 99 0.96 12.69 -8.31
CA PRO A 99 1.15 13.76 -7.33
C PRO A 99 -0.13 14.24 -6.61
N ARG A 100 -1.32 13.98 -7.17
CA ARG A 100 -2.61 14.41 -6.61
C ARG A 100 -3.50 13.29 -6.10
N PHE A 101 -3.28 12.05 -6.54
CA PHE A 101 -4.16 10.92 -6.27
C PHE A 101 -3.41 9.60 -6.43
N ILE A 102 -4.03 8.52 -5.99
CA ILE A 102 -3.53 7.17 -6.23
C ILE A 102 -4.56 6.48 -7.12
N CYS A 103 -4.12 5.98 -8.27
CA CYS A 103 -4.94 5.12 -9.09
C CYS A 103 -4.91 3.72 -8.51
N MET A 104 -6.08 3.12 -8.36
CA MET A 104 -6.25 1.74 -7.93
C MET A 104 -7.09 1.01 -8.97
N ALA A 105 -6.75 -0.25 -9.24
CA ALA A 105 -7.47 -1.08 -10.20
C ALA A 105 -7.80 -2.44 -9.59
N ASP A 106 -9.00 -2.92 -9.86
CA ASP A 106 -9.47 -4.25 -9.46
C ASP A 106 -9.17 -5.32 -10.52
N CYS A 107 -9.62 -6.55 -10.26
CA CYS A 107 -9.53 -7.65 -11.22
C CYS A 107 -10.54 -7.56 -12.39
N ASP A 108 -11.61 -6.78 -12.23
CA ASP A 108 -12.68 -6.66 -13.22
C ASP A 108 -12.40 -5.53 -14.24
N GLY A 109 -11.28 -4.83 -14.07
CA GLY A 109 -10.83 -3.76 -14.95
C GLY A 109 -11.41 -2.39 -14.60
N LYS A 110 -12.11 -2.24 -13.47
CA LYS A 110 -12.49 -0.93 -12.94
C LYS A 110 -11.25 -0.24 -12.38
N VAL A 111 -11.15 1.06 -12.65
CA VAL A 111 -10.10 1.93 -12.11
C VAL A 111 -10.77 3.03 -11.32
N CYS A 112 -10.39 3.17 -10.05
CA CYS A 112 -10.84 4.28 -9.21
C CYS A 112 -9.65 5.16 -8.81
N HIS A 113 -9.96 6.41 -8.51
CA HIS A 113 -8.99 7.38 -8.01
C HIS A 113 -9.19 7.54 -6.51
N PHE A 114 -8.24 7.06 -5.73
CA PHE A 114 -8.18 7.34 -4.30
C PHE A 114 -7.61 8.74 -4.08
N LEU A 115 -8.50 9.67 -3.71
CA LEU A 115 -8.19 11.08 -3.47
C LEU A 115 -7.92 11.33 -1.98
N ASN A 116 -6.78 10.88 -1.43
CA ASN A 116 -6.23 11.55 -0.24
C ASN A 116 -4.85 11.09 0.24
N LEU A 117 -3.88 12.01 0.28
CA LEU A 117 -2.70 11.90 1.15
C LEU A 117 -2.62 13.02 2.20
N ASN A 118 -3.48 14.06 2.13
CA ASN A 118 -3.34 15.31 2.91
C ASN A 118 -4.61 15.83 3.62
N LYS A 119 -5.76 15.15 3.56
CA LYS A 119 -7.02 15.53 4.22
C LYS A 119 -7.64 14.36 4.99
N THR A 120 -7.03 13.99 6.10
CA THR A 120 -7.73 13.40 7.26
C THR A 120 -7.43 14.25 8.50
N LYS A 121 -7.80 15.53 8.41
CA LYS A 121 -8.32 16.28 9.54
C LYS A 121 -9.71 16.74 9.12
N LYS A 122 -10.73 15.94 9.45
CA LYS A 122 -12.10 16.46 9.58
C LYS A 122 -12.30 16.75 11.06
N PHE A 123 -12.78 17.96 11.31
CA PHE A 123 -13.12 18.55 12.60
C PHE A 123 -14.17 17.74 13.34
#